data_AF-A0A6N7CLT3-F1
#
_entry.id   AF-A0A6N7CLT3-F1
#
_cell.length_a   1.000
_cell.length_b   1.000
_cell.length_c   1.000
_cell.angle_alpha   90.00
_cell.angle_beta   90.00
_cell.angle_gamma   90.00
#
_symmetry.space_group_name_H-M   'P 1'
#
loop_
_entity.id
_entity.type
_entity.pdbx_description
1 polymer ?
#
loop_
_entity_poly.entity_id
_entity_poly.type
_entity_poly.pdbx_seq_one_letter_code
_entity_poly.pdbx_strand_id
1 'polypeptide(L)' 'MGRMGTMEELANLTIFLLSDACDYLTGQTIAMDGGQMLAGPGTFAGLTSMTGEDWATAREKSKAASEAAKSQRGV' A
#
# COMPACT_ATOMS: atom_id res chain seq x y z
N MET A 1 4.92 -5.03 -6.85
CA MET A 1 5.66 -6.04 -7.64
C MET A 1 4.72 -7.09 -8.25
N GLY A 2 3.61 -7.46 -7.60
CA GLY A 2 2.59 -8.33 -8.21
C GLY A 2 3.02 -9.79 -8.39
N ARG A 3 4.12 -10.20 -7.74
CA ARG A 3 4.68 -11.54 -7.77
C ARG A 3 5.28 -11.90 -6.41
N MET A 4 5.50 -13.19 -6.20
CA MET A 4 6.32 -13.67 -5.09
C MET A 4 7.79 -13.37 -5.33
N GLY A 5 8.54 -13.19 -4.23
CA GLY A 5 9.99 -13.13 -4.27
C GLY A 5 10.60 -14.51 -4.53
N THR A 6 11.87 -14.53 -4.93
CA THR A 6 12.65 -15.77 -5.09
C THR A 6 13.72 -15.92 -4.02
N MET A 7 14.25 -17.14 -3.86
CA MET A 7 15.33 -17.40 -2.90
C MET A 7 16.62 -16.69 -3.29
N GLU A 8 16.87 -16.50 -4.59
CA GLU A 8 18.01 -15.76 -5.10
C GLU A 8 17.95 -14.28 -4.70
N GLU A 9 16.76 -13.67 -4.71
CA GLU A 9 16.57 -12.29 -4.28
C GLU A 9 16.84 -12.12 -2.77
N LEU A 10 16.37 -13.06 -1.96
CA LEU A 10 16.67 -13.09 -0.52
C LEU A 10 18.16 -13.31 -0.26
N ALA A 11 18.80 -14.21 -1.01
CA ALA A 11 20.23 -14.46 -0.91
C ALA A 11 21.04 -13.20 -1.23
N ASN A 12 20.66 -12.45 -2.27
CA ASN A 12 21.32 -11.19 -2.63
C ASN A 12 21.24 -10.15 -1.50
N LEU A 13 20.08 -9.96 -0.87
CA LEU A 13 19.98 -9.05 0.28
C LEU A 13 20.86 -9.55 1.43
N THR A 14 20.83 -10.86 1.71
CA THR A 14 21.61 -11.45 2.80
C THR A 14 23.12 -11.26 2.59
N ILE A 15 23.61 -11.48 1.36
CA ILE A 15 25.01 -11.26 1.01
C ILE A 15 25.39 -9.79 1.23
N PHE A 16 24.56 -8.85 0.79
CA PHE A 16 24.81 -7.44 1.02
C PHE A 16 24.91 -7.10 2.52
N LEU A 17 23.96 -7.58 3.32
CA LEU A 17 23.91 -7.32 4.77
C LEU A 17 25.07 -7.95 5.55
N LEU A 18 25.62 -9.06 5.07
CA LEU A 18 26.75 -9.75 5.70
C LEU A 18 28.11 -9.33 5.13
N SER A 19 28.12 -8.53 4.07
CA SER A 19 29.35 -8.00 3.47
C SER A 19 29.77 -6.68 4.13
N ASP A 20 31.02 -6.29 3.90
CA ASP A 20 31.58 -4.99 4.33
C ASP A 20 30.99 -3.79 3.57
N ALA A 21 29.93 -4.00 2.77
CA ALA A 21 29.29 -2.94 1.99
C ALA A 21 28.39 -2.02 2.83
N CYS A 22 28.07 -2.37 4.08
CA CYS A 22 27.11 -1.63 4.90
C CYS A 22 27.35 -1.68 6.42
N ASP A 23 28.58 -1.49 6.88
CA ASP A 23 28.99 -1.60 8.30
C ASP A 23 28.14 -0.81 9.31
N TYR A 24 27.52 0.30 8.88
CA TYR A 24 26.70 1.14 9.76
C TYR A 24 25.21 0.73 9.81
N LEU A 25 24.79 -0.21 8.96
CA LEU A 25 23.41 -0.69 8.89
C LEU A 25 23.15 -1.74 9.97
N THR A 26 22.82 -1.28 11.17
CA THR A 26 22.55 -2.12 12.33
C THR A 26 21.18 -1.84 12.96
N GLY A 27 20.63 -2.82 13.68
CA GLY A 27 19.35 -2.70 14.41
C GLY A 27 18.11 -2.56 13.52
N GLN A 28 18.23 -2.83 12.22
CA GLN A 28 17.13 -2.67 11.27
C GLN A 28 16.33 -3.95 11.07
N THR A 29 15.05 -3.79 10.75
CA THR A 29 14.20 -4.85 10.21
C THR A 29 13.81 -4.44 8.80
N ILE A 30 14.19 -5.24 7.79
CA ILE A 30 13.96 -4.93 6.38
C ILE A 30 12.89 -5.87 5.84
N ALA A 31 11.77 -5.30 5.41
CA ALA A 31 10.69 -6.07 4.79
C ALA A 31 11.08 -6.50 3.36
N MET A 32 11.05 -7.80 3.10
CA MET A 32 11.23 -8.40 1.77
C MET A 32 9.93 -9.09 1.31
N ASP A 33 8.87 -8.32 1.18
CA ASP A 33 7.52 -8.85 0.94
C ASP A 33 6.89 -8.38 -0.38
N GLY A 34 7.67 -7.73 -1.25
CA GLY A 34 7.18 -7.17 -2.51
C GLY A 34 6.17 -6.02 -2.34
N GLY A 35 6.10 -5.42 -1.14
CA GLY A 35 5.16 -4.37 -0.75
C GLY A 35 3.87 -4.89 -0.13
N GLN A 36 3.78 -6.19 0.17
CA GLN A 36 2.53 -6.83 0.61
C GLN A 36 2.01 -6.31 1.95
N MET A 37 2.87 -5.91 2.88
CA MET A 37 2.45 -5.27 4.14
C MET A 37 1.69 -3.97 3.90
N LEU A 38 2.10 -3.16 2.92
CA LEU A 38 1.45 -1.89 2.59
C LEU A 38 0.27 -2.06 1.61
N ALA A 39 0.30 -3.12 0.80
CA ALA A 39 -0.69 -3.40 -0.24
C ALA A 39 -1.58 -4.62 0.08
N GLY A 40 -1.68 -5.02 1.35
CA GLY A 40 -2.36 -6.23 1.78
C GLY A 40 -3.86 -6.05 2.09
N PRO A 41 -4.57 -7.16 2.36
CA PRO A 41 -5.96 -7.14 2.82
C PRO A 41 -6.03 -6.43 4.17
N GLY A 42 -6.61 -5.23 4.21
CA GLY A 42 -6.60 -4.37 5.39
C GLY A 42 -6.10 -2.95 5.11
N THR A 43 -5.56 -2.70 3.91
CA THR A 43 -5.25 -1.35 3.43
C THR A 43 -6.22 -0.93 2.33
N PHE A 44 -5.96 0.23 1.70
CA PHE A 44 -6.72 0.71 0.53
C PHE A 44 -6.20 0.15 -0.80
N ALA A 45 -5.41 -0.93 -0.78
CA ALA A 45 -4.86 -1.55 -1.99
C ALA A 45 -5.94 -1.93 -3.01
N GLY A 46 -7.15 -2.30 -2.57
CA GLY A 46 -8.27 -2.57 -3.48
C GLY A 46 -8.67 -1.37 -4.35
N LEU A 47 -8.34 -0.15 -3.95
CA LEU A 47 -8.63 1.06 -4.74
C LEU A 47 -7.64 1.26 -5.90
N THR A 48 -6.52 0.52 -5.95
CA THR A 48 -5.56 0.67 -7.05
C THR A 48 -6.10 0.18 -8.39
N SER A 49 -7.16 -0.63 -8.38
CA SER A 49 -7.84 -1.08 -9.61
C SER A 49 -8.95 -0.13 -10.08
N MET A 50 -9.28 0.92 -9.31
CA MET A 50 -10.31 1.88 -9.72
C MET A 50 -9.83 2.71 -10.91
N THR A 51 -10.67 2.79 -11.92
CA THR A 51 -10.49 3.69 -13.06
C THR A 51 -10.79 5.13 -12.68
N GLY A 52 -10.44 6.08 -13.56
CA GLY A 52 -10.80 7.49 -13.37
C GLY A 52 -12.33 7.70 -13.28
N GLU A 53 -13.12 6.90 -14.00
CA GLU A 53 -14.58 6.96 -13.96
C GLU A 53 -15.14 6.43 -12.63
N ASP A 54 -14.56 5.35 -12.10
CA ASP A 54 -14.92 4.83 -10.78
C ASP A 54 -14.70 5.90 -9.70
N TRP A 55 -13.58 6.63 -9.78
CA TRP A 55 -13.28 7.73 -8.87
C TRP A 55 -14.23 8.93 -9.03
N ALA A 56 -14.56 9.29 -10.27
CA ALA A 56 -15.54 10.34 -10.54
C ALA A 56 -16.91 9.99 -9.92
N THR A 57 -17.37 8.76 -10.13
CA THR A 57 -18.62 8.24 -9.57
C THR A 57 -18.60 8.22 -8.04
N ALA A 58 -17.52 7.75 -7.43
CA ALA A 58 -17.36 7.73 -5.98
C ALA A 58 -17.43 9.15 -5.38
N ARG A 59 -16.82 10.13 -6.04
CA ARG A 59 -16.82 11.54 -5.62
C ARG A 59 -18.22 12.14 -5.65
N GLU A 60 -18.97 11.92 -6.74
CA GLU A 60 -20.34 12.45 -6.86
C GLU A 60 -21.27 11.83 -5.79
N LYS A 61 -21.18 10.52 -5.56
CA LYS A 61 -21.92 9.86 -4.47
C LYS A 61 -21.57 10.45 -3.09
N SER A 62 -20.30 10.72 -2.83
CA SER A 62 -19.85 11.31 -1.56
C SER A 62 -20.40 12.73 -1.34
N LYS A 63 -20.42 13.56 -2.38
CA LYS A 63 -21.02 14.90 -2.33
C LYS A 63 -22.53 14.83 -2.04
N ALA A 64 -23.27 14.03 -2.80
CA ALA A 64 -24.71 13.87 -2.64
C ALA A 64 -25.09 13.36 -1.23
N ALA A 65 -24.33 12.39 -0.70
CA ALA A 65 -24.53 11.90 0.67
C ALA A 65 -24.28 13.00 1.71
N SER A 66 -23.27 13.85 1.51
CA SER A 66 -22.95 14.97 2.41
C SER A 66 -24.06 16.03 2.40
N GLU A 67 -24.62 16.35 1.24
CA GLU A 67 -25.74 17.28 1.09
C GLU A 67 -27.02 16.74 1.76
N ALA A 68 -27.35 15.47 1.52
CA ALA A 68 -28.48 14.81 2.16
C ALA A 68 -28.34 14.82 3.69
N ALA A 69 -27.16 14.46 4.22
CA ALA A 69 -26.90 14.49 5.66
C ALA A 69 -26.93 15.92 6.23
N LYS A 70 -26.53 16.94 5.46
CA LYS A 70 -26.66 18.35 5.89
C LYS A 70 -28.13 18.77 6.00
N SER A 71 -28.98 18.38 5.05
CA SER A 71 -30.42 18.64 5.09
C SER A 71 -31.09 18.03 6.33
N GLN A 72 -30.68 16.81 6.71
CA GLN A 72 -31.21 16.12 7.90
C GLN A 72 -30.73 16.69 9.24
N ARG A 73 -29.58 17.39 9.28
CA ARG A 73 -29.01 18.01 10.49
C ARG A 73 -29.54 19.42 10.78
N GLY A 74 -30.30 20.01 9.86
CA GLY A 74 -30.85 21.36 9.97
C GLY A 74 -32.22 21.45 10.64
N VAL A 75 -32.66 20.39 11.32
CA VAL A 75 -33.91 20.34 12.11
C VAL A 75 -33.56 20.31 13.59
#